data_AF-A0A3P6FA67-F1
#
_entry.id   AF-A0A3P6FA67-F1
#
_cell.length_a   1.000
_cell.length_b   1.000
_cell.length_c   1.000
_cell.angle_alpha   90.00
_cell.angle_beta   90.00
_cell.angle_gamma   90.00
#
_symmetry.space_group_name_H-M   'P 1'
#
loop_
_entity.id
_entity.type
_entity.pdbx_description
1 polymer ?
#
loop_
_entity_poly.entity_id
_entity_poly.type
_entity_poly.pdbx_seq_one_letter_code
_entity_poly.pdbx_strand_id
1 'polypeptide(L)'
;MEMQEQYILHSAESQNINLPFACRHGCCTSCAVRVKSGDLRQPQALGISAELKSQVIISLYLSEALTTYSTGYALLCVGFPTSDLEVETQNEDEVYWLQFGRYIARGPIERDDYALELAMGDE
;
A
#
# COMPACT_ATOMS: atom_id res chain seq x y z
N MET A 1 -20.56 -15.67 15.74
CA MET A 1 -19.73 -14.46 15.65
C MET A 1 -19.12 -14.50 14.27
N GLU A 2 -19.81 -13.93 13.28
CA GLU A 2 -19.42 -14.00 11.88
C GLU A 2 -18.14 -13.18 11.71
N MET A 3 -17.08 -13.87 11.35
CA MET A 3 -15.77 -13.30 11.08
C MET A 3 -15.94 -12.31 9.93
N GLN A 4 -15.45 -11.08 10.09
CA GLN A 4 -15.57 -10.00 9.10
C GLN A 4 -14.75 -10.32 7.84
N GLU A 5 -15.25 -11.22 7.00
CA GLU A 5 -14.66 -11.57 5.70
C GLU A 5 -15.01 -10.53 4.62
N GLN A 6 -15.15 -9.26 4.99
CA GLN A 6 -15.38 -8.17 4.05
C GLN A 6 -14.24 -7.17 4.09
N TYR A 7 -13.86 -6.70 2.91
CA TYR A 7 -12.87 -5.65 2.76
C TYR A 7 -13.36 -4.36 3.41
N ILE A 8 -12.46 -3.64 4.09
CA ILE A 8 -12.78 -2.40 4.82
C ILE A 8 -13.47 -1.39 3.90
N LEU A 9 -13.00 -1.25 2.65
CA LEU A 9 -13.63 -0.35 1.68
C LEU A 9 -15.09 -0.72 1.39
N HIS A 10 -15.39 -2.01 1.22
CA HIS A 10 -16.75 -2.47 0.93
C HIS A 10 -17.69 -2.25 2.13
N SER A 11 -17.20 -2.51 3.34
CA SER A 11 -17.92 -2.22 4.59
C SER A 11 -18.18 -0.73 4.80
N ALA A 12 -17.30 0.15 4.33
CA ALA A 12 -17.50 1.60 4.38
C ALA A 12 -18.57 2.05 3.36
N GLU A 13 -18.51 1.52 2.13
CA GLU A 13 -19.49 1.83 1.08
C GLU A 13 -20.91 1.42 1.45
N SER A 14 -21.10 0.26 2.10
CA SER A 14 -22.41 -0.20 2.56
C SER A 14 -23.03 0.71 3.63
N GLN A 15 -22.18 1.48 4.32
CA GLN A 15 -22.56 2.50 5.31
C GLN A 15 -22.64 3.90 4.70
N ASN A 16 -22.57 4.03 3.36
CA ASN A 16 -22.54 5.29 2.62
C ASN A 16 -21.35 6.20 3.01
N ILE A 17 -20.23 5.62 3.46
CA ILE A 17 -18.99 6.34 3.72
C ILE A 17 -18.15 6.32 2.44
N ASN A 18 -17.89 7.51 1.89
CA ASN A 18 -17.09 7.64 0.67
C ASN A 18 -15.59 7.74 1.02
N LEU A 19 -14.80 6.78 0.55
CA LEU A 19 -13.35 6.70 0.76
C LEU A 19 -12.65 6.70 -0.61
N PRO A 20 -11.41 7.21 -0.70
CA PRO A 20 -10.71 7.26 -1.97
C PRO A 20 -10.36 5.84 -2.45
N PHE A 21 -10.60 5.56 -3.73
CA PHE A 21 -10.22 4.33 -4.41
C PHE A 21 -10.07 4.57 -5.91
N ALA A 22 -9.32 3.69 -6.60
CA ALA A 22 -9.28 3.66 -8.05
C ALA A 22 -9.38 2.21 -8.56
N CYS A 23 -8.33 1.40 -8.37
CA CYS A 23 -8.28 0.07 -8.99
C CYS A 23 -9.15 -0.99 -8.30
N ARG A 24 -9.41 -0.88 -6.98
CA ARG A 24 -10.11 -1.88 -6.14
C ARG A 24 -9.50 -3.29 -6.06
N HIS A 25 -8.35 -3.54 -6.69
CA HIS A 25 -7.71 -4.86 -6.73
C HIS A 25 -6.37 -4.89 -5.96
N GLY A 26 -6.11 -3.87 -5.14
CA GLY A 26 -4.87 -3.79 -4.34
C GLY A 26 -3.62 -3.44 -5.14
N CYS A 27 -3.73 -2.95 -6.37
CA CYS A 27 -2.59 -2.63 -7.24
C CYS A 27 -2.19 -1.15 -7.26
N CYS A 28 -3.11 -0.23 -6.94
CA CYS A 28 -2.84 1.21 -6.85
C CYS A 28 -2.71 1.67 -5.39
N THR A 29 -2.30 2.92 -5.20
CA THR A 29 -2.12 3.55 -3.88
C THR A 29 -3.25 4.50 -3.49
N SER A 30 -4.27 4.70 -4.34
CA SER A 30 -5.36 5.66 -4.09
C SER A 30 -6.19 5.37 -2.83
N CYS A 31 -6.32 4.10 -2.44
CA CYS A 31 -7.01 3.68 -1.21
C CYS A 31 -6.07 3.42 -0.03
N ALA A 32 -4.84 3.93 -0.12
CA ALA A 32 -3.86 3.74 0.92
C ALA A 32 -4.20 4.56 2.16
N VAL A 33 -4.01 3.93 3.30
CA VAL A 33 -4.19 4.53 4.62
C VAL A 33 -2.97 4.26 5.48
N ARG A 34 -2.74 5.17 6.42
CA ARG A 34 -1.81 4.98 7.51
C ARG A 34 -2.55 4.33 8.67
N VAL A 35 -2.04 3.21 9.16
CA VAL A 35 -2.58 2.52 10.35
C VAL A 35 -2.09 3.25 11.60
N LYS A 36 -3.03 3.70 12.43
CA LYS A 36 -2.76 4.36 13.72
C LYS A 36 -2.73 3.35 14.86
N SER A 37 -3.68 2.43 14.87
CA SER A 37 -3.77 1.34 15.84
C SER A 37 -4.54 0.15 15.26
N GLY A 38 -4.33 -1.04 15.82
CA GLY A 38 -4.96 -2.28 15.39
C GLY A 38 -4.20 -3.03 14.30
N ASP A 39 -4.76 -4.16 13.90
CA ASP A 39 -4.16 -5.13 12.99
C ASP A 39 -5.12 -5.45 11.85
N LEU A 40 -4.55 -5.68 10.66
CA LEU A 40 -5.29 -6.15 9.50
C LEU A 40 -4.44 -7.07 8.65
N ARG A 41 -5.11 -7.89 7.85
CA ARG A 41 -4.51 -8.74 6.83
C ARG A 41 -4.78 -8.17 5.44
N GLN A 42 -3.73 -8.11 4.62
CA GLN A 42 -3.80 -7.60 3.24
C GLN A 42 -2.92 -8.40 2.26
N PRO A 43 -3.10 -9.72 2.12
CA PRO A 43 -2.21 -10.54 1.28
C PRO A 43 -2.26 -10.17 -0.21
N GLN A 44 -3.36 -9.58 -0.69
CA GLN A 44 -3.53 -9.14 -2.09
C GLN A 44 -3.02 -7.72 -2.37
N ALA A 45 -2.45 -7.01 -1.39
CA ALA A 45 -2.00 -5.63 -1.57
C ALA A 45 -0.70 -5.54 -2.37
N LEU A 46 -0.73 -5.65 -3.68
CA LEU A 46 0.48 -5.55 -4.53
C LEU A 46 1.03 -4.12 -4.64
N GLY A 47 0.18 -3.11 -4.50
CA GLY A 47 0.49 -1.70 -4.74
C GLY A 47 1.38 -1.03 -3.70
N ILE A 48 1.69 -1.70 -2.58
CA ILE A 48 2.62 -1.18 -1.55
C ILE A 48 3.70 -2.20 -1.22
N SER A 49 4.90 -1.72 -0.89
CA SER A 49 6.07 -2.58 -0.62
C SER A 49 5.90 -3.40 0.66
N ALA A 50 6.62 -4.52 0.75
CA ALA A 50 6.65 -5.32 1.98
C ALA A 50 7.14 -4.49 3.18
N GLU A 51 8.04 -3.53 2.98
CA GLU A 51 8.53 -2.63 4.04
C GLU A 51 7.39 -1.76 4.60
N LEU A 52 6.57 -1.16 3.74
CA LEU A 52 5.42 -0.36 4.16
C LEU A 52 4.31 -1.19 4.83
N LYS A 53 4.14 -2.46 4.43
CA LYS A 53 3.20 -3.39 5.06
C LYS A 53 3.69 -3.94 6.38
N SER A 54 4.98 -4.21 6.50
CA SER A 54 5.55 -5.01 7.60
C SER A 54 5.24 -4.40 8.97
N GLN A 55 5.17 -3.07 9.06
CA GLN A 55 4.86 -2.39 10.32
C GLN A 55 3.42 -2.58 10.81
N VAL A 56 2.50 -3.04 9.95
CA VAL A 56 1.12 -3.44 10.34
C VAL A 56 1.09 -4.83 10.98
N ILE A 57 2.13 -5.66 10.77
CA ILE A 57 2.22 -7.04 11.29
C ILE A 57 3.17 -7.12 12.50
N ILE A 58 4.10 -6.17 12.64
CA ILE A 58 5.24 -6.25 13.59
C ILE A 58 4.87 -5.98 15.07
N SER A 59 3.64 -5.59 15.42
CA SER A 59 3.27 -5.36 16.84
C SER A 59 3.53 -6.58 17.75
N LEU A 60 3.71 -7.78 17.20
CA LEU A 60 3.97 -8.99 17.98
C LEU A 60 5.45 -9.40 18.12
N TYR A 61 6.42 -8.84 17.36
CA TYR A 61 7.73 -9.52 17.23
C TYR A 61 9.05 -8.73 17.19
N LEU A 62 9.10 -7.40 17.07
CA LEU A 62 10.41 -6.71 17.13
C LEU A 62 10.38 -5.45 18.00
N SER A 63 11.12 -5.49 19.10
CA SER A 63 11.27 -4.41 20.07
C SER A 63 12.28 -3.34 19.67
N GLU A 64 13.16 -3.57 18.68
CA GLU A 64 14.27 -2.63 18.40
C GLU A 64 14.70 -2.68 16.93
N ALA A 65 14.11 -1.83 16.08
CA ALA A 65 14.67 -1.51 14.76
C ALA A 65 14.33 -0.07 14.33
N LEU A 66 15.33 0.80 14.48
CA LEU A 66 15.61 2.03 13.74
C LEU A 66 14.43 3.01 13.46
N THR A 67 14.31 3.98 14.35
CA THR A 67 13.60 5.25 14.23
C THR A 67 13.85 5.95 12.89
N THR A 68 12.81 6.10 12.07
CA THR A 68 12.34 7.37 11.44
C THR A 68 11.02 7.05 10.71
N TYR A 69 9.87 7.48 11.26
CA TYR A 69 8.51 7.25 10.71
C TYR A 69 8.00 5.78 10.76
N SER A 70 7.78 5.26 11.97
CA SER A 70 7.22 3.91 12.16
C SER A 70 5.68 3.91 12.14
N THR A 71 5.07 4.19 10.99
CA THR A 71 3.62 4.01 10.79
C THR A 71 3.37 3.10 9.58
N GLY A 72 2.70 1.97 9.80
CA GLY A 72 2.39 1.00 8.75
C GLY A 72 1.31 1.50 7.79
N TYR A 73 1.39 1.06 6.53
CA TYR A 73 0.42 1.41 5.50
C TYR A 73 -0.40 0.20 5.08
N ALA A 74 -1.66 0.45 4.72
CA ALA A 74 -2.57 -0.58 4.24
C ALA A 74 -3.45 -0.09 3.10
N LEU A 75 -3.95 -1.03 2.29
CA LEU A 75 -4.90 -0.75 1.22
C LEU A 75 -6.30 -1.19 1.64
N LEU A 76 -7.24 -0.24 1.75
CA LEU A 76 -8.59 -0.51 2.23
C LEU A 76 -9.38 -1.47 1.33
N CYS A 77 -9.11 -1.46 0.02
CA CYS A 77 -9.84 -2.28 -0.95
C CYS A 77 -9.54 -3.79 -0.84
N VAL A 78 -8.45 -4.16 -0.19
CA VAL A 78 -8.00 -5.56 -0.03
C VAL A 78 -7.58 -5.87 1.41
N GLY A 79 -7.94 -5.01 2.36
CA GLY A 79 -7.63 -5.15 3.77
C GLY A 79 -8.80 -5.75 4.54
N PHE A 80 -8.52 -6.75 5.37
CA PHE A 80 -9.45 -7.33 6.34
C PHE A 80 -8.99 -6.99 7.75
N PRO A 81 -9.81 -6.33 8.58
CA PRO A 81 -9.44 -6.07 9.96
C PRO A 81 -9.38 -7.39 10.75
N THR A 82 -8.40 -7.52 11.64
CA THR A 82 -8.27 -8.66 12.56
C THR A 82 -8.43 -8.26 14.02
N SER A 83 -8.46 -6.97 14.30
CA SER A 83 -8.76 -6.34 15.60
C SER A 83 -9.43 -4.99 15.38
N ASP A 84 -9.78 -4.29 16.46
CA ASP A 84 -10.27 -2.91 16.36
C ASP A 84 -9.21 -2.04 15.70
N LEU A 85 -9.59 -1.40 14.59
CA LEU A 85 -8.66 -0.77 13.66
C LEU A 85 -8.93 0.73 13.53
N GLU A 86 -7.89 1.54 13.74
CA GLU A 86 -7.90 2.98 13.49
C GLU A 86 -6.95 3.33 12.35
N VAL A 87 -7.46 4.00 11.33
CA VAL A 87 -6.70 4.37 10.13
C VAL A 87 -6.95 5.81 9.72
N GLU A 88 -5.97 6.38 9.04
CA GLU A 88 -6.04 7.74 8.50
C GLU A 88 -5.77 7.70 7.00
N THR A 89 -6.69 8.25 6.19
CA THR A 89 -6.50 8.43 4.75
C THR A 89 -5.29 9.31 4.47
N GLN A 90 -4.45 8.90 3.52
CA GLN A 90 -3.30 9.68 3.09
C GLN A 90 -3.45 10.16 1.66
N ASN A 91 -2.69 11.20 1.31
CA ASN A 91 -2.56 11.59 -0.07
C ASN A 91 -1.85 10.47 -0.86
N GLU A 92 -2.39 10.12 -2.02
CA GLU A 92 -1.81 9.10 -2.90
C GLU A 92 -0.33 9.39 -3.24
N ASP A 93 0.02 10.65 -3.43
CA ASP A 93 1.38 11.09 -3.75
C ASP A 93 2.35 10.78 -2.62
N GLU A 94 1.93 10.88 -1.36
CA GLU A 94 2.79 10.56 -0.21
C GLU A 94 3.22 9.10 -0.26
N VAL A 95 2.27 8.20 -0.47
CA VAL A 95 2.53 6.76 -0.52
C VAL A 95 3.38 6.42 -1.75
N TYR A 96 3.13 7.09 -2.88
CA TYR A 96 3.94 6.97 -4.07
C TYR A 96 5.39 7.42 -3.82
N TRP A 97 5.59 8.56 -3.16
CA TRP A 97 6.92 9.07 -2.79
C TRP A 97 7.65 8.16 -1.82
N LEU A 98 6.97 7.59 -0.82
CA LEU A 98 7.57 6.64 0.11
C LEU A 98 8.04 5.37 -0.62
N GLN A 99 7.31 4.93 -1.64
CA GLN A 99 7.62 3.71 -2.38
C GLN A 99 8.68 3.92 -3.47
N PHE A 100 8.60 5.03 -4.22
CA PHE A 100 9.40 5.25 -5.42
C PHE A 100 10.34 6.45 -5.33
N GLY A 101 10.21 7.31 -4.32
CA GLY A 101 10.98 8.54 -4.19
C GLY A 101 12.49 8.34 -4.17
N ARG A 102 12.96 7.22 -3.62
CA ARG A 102 14.39 6.85 -3.64
C ARG A 102 14.93 6.59 -5.05
N TYR A 103 14.08 6.21 -6.00
CA TYR A 103 14.47 5.97 -7.39
C TYR A 103 14.40 7.27 -8.20
N ILE A 104 13.38 8.10 -7.96
CA ILE A 104 13.26 9.42 -8.61
C ILE A 104 14.42 10.34 -8.19
N ALA A 105 14.84 10.28 -6.92
CA ALA A 105 15.97 11.06 -6.41
C ALA A 105 17.34 10.63 -6.96
N ARG A 106 17.46 9.49 -7.64
CA ARG A 106 18.73 9.00 -8.21
C ARG A 106 19.08 9.62 -9.56
N GLY A 107 18.26 10.54 -10.07
CA GLY A 107 18.47 11.18 -11.36
C GLY A 107 17.70 10.50 -12.48
N PRO A 108 17.83 10.99 -13.73
CA PRO A 108 17.12 10.45 -14.86
C PRO A 108 17.46 8.97 -15.06
N ILE A 109 16.43 8.17 -15.30
CA ILE A 109 16.59 6.75 -15.65
C ILE A 109 17.18 6.73 -17.06
N GLU A 110 18.41 6.25 -17.21
CA GLU A 110 18.94 5.90 -18.53
C GLU A 110 18.04 4.80 -19.10
N ARG A 111 17.37 5.13 -20.22
CA ARG A 111 16.62 4.14 -20.97
C ARG A 111 17.63 3.27 -21.68
N ASP A 112 17.61 1.99 -21.36
CA ASP A 112 18.32 1.01 -22.17
C ASP A 112 17.53 0.86 -23.47
N ASP A 113 18.00 1.56 -24.50
CA ASP A 113 17.40 1.58 -25.83
C ASP A 113 17.54 0.23 -26.55
N TYR A 114 18.05 -0.81 -25.89
CA TYR A 114 18.07 -2.19 -26.38
C TYR A 114 16.71 -2.68 -26.92
N ALA A 115 15.60 -2.27 -26.31
CA ALA A 115 14.26 -2.59 -26.84
C ALA A 115 13.93 -1.87 -28.15
N LEU A 116 14.46 -0.66 -28.35
CA LEU A 116 14.40 0.09 -29.61
C LEU A 116 15.34 -0.51 -30.66
N GLU A 117 16.54 -0.95 -30.27
CA GLU A 117 17.47 -1.67 -31.13
C GLU A 117 16.87 -3.00 -31.63
N LEU A 118 16.20 -3.76 -30.75
CA LEU A 118 15.47 -4.98 -31.14
C LEU A 118 14.26 -4.70 -32.04
N ALA A 119 13.56 -3.58 -31.82
CA ALA A 119 12.38 -3.21 -32.61
C ALA A 119 12.74 -2.59 -33.97
N MET A 120 13.95 -2.05 -34.12
CA MET A 120 14.47 -1.43 -35.34
C MET A 120 15.48 -2.30 -36.08
N GLY A 121 15.84 -3.47 -35.52
CA GLY A 121 16.61 -4.50 -36.19
C GLY A 121 15.74 -5.32 -37.14
N ASP A 122 15.50 -4.78 -38.33
CA ASP A 122 15.05 -5.57 -39.48
C ASP A 122 16.26 -6.33 -40.10
N GLU A 123 16.03 -7.63 -40.36
CA GLU A 123 16.85 -8.72 -40.95
C GLU A 123 17.69 -9.61 -40.02
#